data_AF-A0A161MQ70-F1
#
_entry.id   AF-A0A161MQ70-F1
#
_cell.length_a   1.000
_cell.length_b   1.000
_cell.length_c   1.000
_cell.angle_alpha   90.00
_cell.angle_beta   90.00
_cell.angle_gamma   90.00
#
_symmetry.space_group_name_H-M   'P 1'
#
loop_
_entity.id
_entity.type
_entity.pdbx_description
1 polymer ?
#
loop_
_entity_poly.entity_id
_entity_poly.type
_entity_poly.pdbx_seq_one_letter_code
_entity_poly.pdbx_strand_id
1 'polypeptide(L)'
;INMNKISDIKDIKLDALHGEDNLCTLVAEQIRANLQEPNGDLIVKIVSTLGVRKALLVYQKTKIIEENGGLLVNDGSRRRTPGGVFLHLITNDKTIPKTVMKEIFYDTAQETKKKKNEEARERRRKTNNELRELLIRE
;
A
#
# COMPACT_ATOMS: atom_id res chain seq x y z
N ILE A 1 22.61 -15.50 -3.23
CA ILE A 1 21.16 -15.60 -3.52
C ILE A 1 21.04 -16.51 -4.74
N ASN A 2 20.46 -17.69 -4.57
CA ASN A 2 20.48 -18.78 -5.54
C ASN A 2 19.65 -18.41 -6.79
N MET A 3 20.27 -18.40 -7.98
CA MET A 3 19.62 -18.10 -9.27
C MET A 3 18.52 -19.13 -9.63
N ASN A 4 18.44 -20.25 -8.91
CA ASN A 4 17.45 -21.30 -9.12
C ASN A 4 16.06 -21.03 -8.50
N LYS A 5 15.81 -19.86 -7.88
CA LYS A 5 14.43 -19.41 -7.57
C LYS A 5 13.82 -18.53 -8.67
N ILE A 6 14.60 -18.16 -9.69
CA ILE A 6 14.09 -17.47 -10.89
C ILE A 6 13.21 -18.42 -11.71
N SER A 7 13.35 -19.74 -11.57
CA SER A 7 12.49 -20.72 -12.23
C SER A 7 11.03 -20.68 -11.77
N ASP A 8 10.75 -20.20 -10.56
CA ASP A 8 9.37 -20.04 -10.06
C ASP A 8 8.63 -18.88 -10.78
N ILE A 9 9.36 -18.09 -11.60
CA ILE A 9 8.77 -17.08 -12.49
C ILE A 9 8.11 -17.74 -13.71
N LYS A 10 8.45 -18.99 -14.05
CA LYS A 10 7.88 -19.70 -15.21
C LYS A 10 6.42 -20.11 -15.06
N ASP A 11 5.83 -20.01 -13.87
CA ASP A 11 4.40 -20.27 -13.67
C ASP A 11 3.52 -19.03 -13.96
N ILE A 12 4.14 -17.86 -14.15
CA ILE A 12 3.44 -16.71 -14.74
C ILE A 12 3.64 -16.84 -16.24
N LYS A 13 2.56 -17.18 -16.93
CA LYS A 13 2.44 -17.34 -18.39
C LYS A 13 2.68 -15.98 -19.10
N LEU A 14 3.89 -15.44 -18.96
CA LEU A 14 4.32 -14.12 -19.42
C LEU A 14 4.43 -14.08 -20.96
N ASP A 15 4.67 -15.25 -21.57
CA ASP A 15 5.00 -15.38 -22.99
C ASP A 15 3.75 -15.45 -23.90
N ALA A 16 2.53 -15.45 -23.34
CA ALA A 16 1.30 -15.74 -24.09
C ALA A 16 0.22 -14.64 -24.07
N LEU A 17 0.47 -13.47 -23.49
CA LEU A 17 -0.53 -12.41 -23.36
C LEU A 17 -0.13 -11.18 -24.19
N HIS A 18 -0.62 -11.14 -25.43
CA HIS A 18 -0.56 -9.95 -26.27
C HIS A 18 -1.53 -8.88 -25.71
N GLY A 19 -0.99 -7.92 -24.97
CA GLY A 19 -1.67 -6.75 -24.42
C GLY A 19 -1.10 -6.35 -23.05
N GLU A 20 -0.27 -5.30 -22.99
CA GLU A 20 0.40 -4.84 -21.74
C GLU A 20 -0.61 -4.51 -20.63
N ASP A 21 -1.80 -4.02 -20.99
CA ASP A 21 -2.86 -3.64 -20.06
C ASP A 21 -3.52 -4.84 -19.35
N ASN A 22 -3.67 -5.97 -20.07
CA ASN A 22 -4.26 -7.20 -19.52
C ASN A 22 -3.31 -7.87 -18.50
N LEU A 23 -2.00 -7.79 -18.76
CA LEU A 23 -0.99 -8.36 -17.87
C LEU A 23 -0.89 -7.59 -16.55
N CYS A 24 -0.91 -6.25 -16.60
CA CYS A 24 -0.83 -5.41 -15.39
C CYS A 24 -1.99 -5.71 -14.44
N THR A 25 -3.21 -5.80 -14.99
CA THR A 25 -4.42 -6.08 -14.21
C THR A 25 -4.35 -7.47 -13.56
N LEU A 26 -3.99 -8.50 -14.32
CA LEU A 26 -3.87 -9.87 -13.80
C LEU A 26 -2.82 -9.97 -12.68
N VAL A 27 -1.65 -9.38 -12.89
CA VAL A 27 -0.58 -9.39 -11.88
C VAL A 27 -1.01 -8.63 -10.63
N ALA A 28 -1.68 -7.48 -10.79
CA ALA A 28 -2.20 -6.72 -9.67
C ALA A 28 -3.23 -7.52 -8.85
N GLU A 29 -4.16 -8.20 -9.51
CA GLU A 29 -5.15 -9.05 -8.84
C GLU A 29 -4.49 -10.20 -8.07
N GLN A 30 -3.49 -10.86 -8.67
CA GLN A 30 -2.73 -11.93 -8.00
C GLN A 30 -1.98 -11.41 -6.78
N ILE A 31 -1.29 -10.27 -6.90
CA ILE A 31 -0.59 -9.64 -5.78
C ILE A 31 -1.58 -9.27 -4.68
N ARG A 32 -2.69 -8.62 -5.04
CA ARG A 32 -3.76 -8.22 -4.09
C ARG A 32 -4.30 -9.42 -3.32
N ALA A 33 -4.69 -10.48 -4.02
CA ALA A 33 -5.27 -11.67 -3.40
C ALA A 33 -4.29 -12.32 -2.41
N ASN A 34 -3.02 -12.44 -2.81
CA ASN A 34 -2.00 -13.07 -1.97
C ASN A 34 -1.57 -12.20 -0.78
N LEU A 35 -1.59 -10.88 -0.91
CA LEU A 35 -1.31 -9.96 0.20
C LEU A 35 -2.51 -9.74 1.12
N GLN A 36 -3.69 -10.24 0.74
CA GLN A 36 -4.98 -9.97 1.37
C GLN A 36 -5.23 -8.46 1.49
N GLU A 37 -4.83 -7.70 0.48
CA GLU A 37 -4.93 -6.24 0.49
C GLU A 37 -6.38 -5.81 0.18
N PRO A 38 -7.07 -5.09 1.10
CA PRO A 38 -8.44 -4.65 0.86
C PRO A 38 -8.54 -3.67 -0.31
N ASN A 39 -7.54 -2.79 -0.46
CA ASN A 39 -7.52 -1.78 -1.52
C ASN A 39 -6.87 -2.33 -2.81
N GLY A 40 -7.70 -2.93 -3.67
CA GLY A 40 -7.25 -3.47 -4.96
C GLY A 40 -6.76 -2.38 -5.93
N ASP A 41 -7.41 -1.22 -5.94
CA ASP A 41 -7.08 -0.11 -6.83
C ASP A 41 -5.66 0.41 -6.57
N LEU A 42 -5.24 0.44 -5.31
CA LEU A 42 -3.87 0.81 -4.93
C LEU A 42 -2.84 -0.17 -5.52
N ILE A 43 -3.12 -1.47 -5.51
CA ILE A 43 -2.22 -2.47 -6.07
C ILE A 43 -2.14 -2.34 -7.59
N VAL A 44 -3.28 -2.14 -8.28
CA VAL A 44 -3.31 -1.88 -9.72
C VAL A 44 -2.46 -0.64 -10.04
N LYS A 45 -2.65 0.45 -9.31
CA LYS A 45 -1.88 1.69 -9.48
C LYS A 45 -0.38 1.47 -9.28
N ILE A 46 0.01 0.71 -8.26
CA ILE A 46 1.42 0.34 -8.04
C ILE A 46 1.98 -0.42 -9.23
N VAL A 47 1.27 -1.43 -9.74
CA VAL A 47 1.74 -2.25 -10.87
C VAL A 47 1.82 -1.44 -12.15
N SER A 48 0.83 -0.60 -12.43
CA SER A 48 0.81 0.25 -13.63
C SER A 48 1.89 1.34 -13.59
N THR A 49 2.14 1.97 -12.43
CA THR A 49 3.13 3.05 -12.33
C THR A 49 4.57 2.53 -12.17
N LEU A 50 4.82 1.45 -11.42
CA LEU A 50 6.17 0.89 -11.25
C LEU A 50 6.56 -0.11 -12.35
N GLY A 51 5.56 -0.64 -13.06
CA GLY A 51 5.70 -1.75 -13.99
C GLY A 51 5.65 -3.12 -13.31
N VAL A 52 5.15 -4.10 -14.06
CA VAL A 52 4.96 -5.50 -13.64
C VAL A 52 6.22 -6.11 -13.02
N ARG A 53 7.37 -5.95 -13.68
CA ARG A 53 8.64 -6.55 -13.21
C ARG A 53 9.04 -6.05 -11.83
N LYS A 54 8.93 -4.74 -11.58
CA LYS A 54 9.32 -4.15 -10.30
C LYS A 54 8.33 -4.54 -9.20
N ALA A 55 7.03 -4.52 -9.50
CA ALA A 55 6.00 -4.95 -8.56
C ALA A 55 6.17 -6.41 -8.14
N LEU A 56 6.43 -7.32 -9.08
CA LEU A 56 6.70 -8.73 -8.79
C LEU A 56 7.98 -8.92 -7.96
N LEU A 57 9.04 -8.19 -8.27
CA LEU A 57 10.28 -8.23 -7.49
C LEU A 57 10.04 -7.84 -6.03
N VAL A 58 9.26 -6.77 -5.79
CA VAL A 58 8.92 -6.34 -4.44
C VAL A 58 8.03 -7.38 -3.75
N TYR A 59 7.06 -7.94 -4.46
CA TYR A 59 6.20 -9.00 -3.94
C TYR A 59 6.99 -10.26 -3.52
N GLN A 60 7.98 -10.68 -4.30
CA GLN A 60 8.89 -11.77 -3.93
C GLN A 60 9.70 -11.44 -2.68
N LYS A 61 10.22 -10.21 -2.57
CA LYS A 61 10.91 -9.76 -1.35
C LYS A 61 9.97 -9.79 -0.15
N THR A 62 8.71 -9.40 -0.30
CA THR A 62 7.69 -9.49 0.74
C THR A 62 7.53 -10.93 1.23
N LYS A 63 7.39 -11.92 0.31
CA LYS A 63 7.29 -13.33 0.70
C LYS A 63 8.48 -13.79 1.52
N ILE A 64 9.70 -13.49 1.05
CA ILE A 64 10.93 -13.87 1.75
C ILE A 64 10.96 -13.26 3.15
N ILE A 65 10.57 -12.00 3.29
CA ILE A 65 10.55 -11.32 4.61
C ILE A 65 9.52 -11.95 5.53
N GLU A 66 8.31 -12.22 5.05
CA GLU A 66 7.25 -12.86 5.85
C GLU A 66 7.64 -14.30 6.26
N GLU A 67 8.27 -15.07 5.38
CA GLU A 67 8.83 -16.40 5.69
C GLU A 67 9.91 -16.34 6.78
N ASN A 68 10.67 -15.24 6.86
CA ASN A 68 11.71 -15.02 7.87
C ASN A 68 11.18 -14.33 9.14
N GLY A 69 9.87 -14.32 9.37
CA GLY A 69 9.25 -13.77 10.59
C GLY A 69 8.68 -12.36 10.45
N GLY A 70 8.72 -11.78 9.25
CA GLY A 70 8.09 -10.49 8.91
C GLY A 70 8.84 -9.27 9.43
N LEU A 71 8.16 -8.12 9.44
CA LEU A 71 8.69 -6.85 9.95
C LEU A 71 7.79 -6.25 11.01
N LEU A 72 8.37 -5.55 11.98
CA LEU A 72 7.62 -4.72 12.92
C LEU A 72 7.20 -3.40 12.27
N VAL A 73 6.13 -2.80 12.79
CA VAL A 73 5.86 -1.37 12.55
C VAL A 73 6.94 -0.51 13.21
N ASN A 74 7.06 0.75 12.80
CA ASN A 74 8.19 1.60 13.22
C ASN A 74 8.23 1.85 14.74
N ASP A 75 7.08 1.81 15.40
CA ASP A 75 6.98 1.94 16.87
C ASP A 75 7.19 0.62 17.63
N GLY A 76 7.41 -0.49 16.91
CA GLY A 76 7.63 -1.81 17.49
C GLY A 76 6.38 -2.49 18.08
N SER A 77 5.22 -1.84 18.06
CA SER A 77 4.02 -2.30 18.78
C SER A 77 3.44 -3.63 18.27
N ARG A 78 3.62 -3.91 16.98
CA ARG A 78 3.07 -5.11 16.33
C ARG A 78 3.87 -5.50 15.09
N ARG A 79 3.67 -6.73 14.62
CA ARG A 79 4.06 -7.13 13.27
C ARG A 79 3.21 -6.42 12.21
N ARG A 80 3.84 -6.11 11.09
CA ARG A 80 3.19 -5.69 9.85
C ARG A 80 2.45 -6.90 9.25
N THR A 81 1.37 -6.60 8.55
CA THR A 81 0.70 -7.56 7.67
C THR A 81 1.51 -7.74 6.38
N PRO A 82 1.31 -8.81 5.61
CA PRO A 82 1.96 -8.98 4.31
C PRO A 82 1.82 -7.77 3.39
N GLY A 83 0.59 -7.21 3.27
CA GLY A 83 0.35 -5.96 2.56
C GLY A 83 1.13 -4.77 3.16
N GLY A 84 1.17 -4.66 4.49
CA GLY A 84 1.95 -3.64 5.19
C GLY A 84 3.47 -3.76 4.99
N VAL A 85 4.00 -4.97 4.77
CA VAL A 85 5.41 -5.21 4.40
C VAL A 85 5.64 -4.80 2.95
N PHE A 86 4.76 -5.19 2.03
CA PHE A 86 4.84 -4.79 0.61
C PHE A 86 4.86 -3.28 0.44
N LEU A 87 3.93 -2.56 1.07
CA LEU A 87 3.89 -1.10 1.03
C LEU A 87 5.12 -0.48 1.72
N HIS A 88 5.61 -1.09 2.80
CA HIS A 88 6.83 -0.64 3.47
C HIS A 88 8.06 -0.75 2.55
N LEU A 89 8.21 -1.85 1.81
CA LEU A 89 9.30 -2.03 0.86
C LEU A 89 9.27 -1.01 -0.26
N ILE A 90 8.09 -0.71 -0.82
CA ILE A 90 7.92 0.31 -1.86
C ILE A 90 8.31 1.69 -1.30
N THR A 91 7.73 2.07 -0.17
CA THR A 91 7.92 3.40 0.43
C THR A 91 9.36 3.66 0.88
N ASN A 92 10.14 2.62 1.17
CA ASN A 92 11.55 2.74 1.58
C ASN A 92 12.55 2.46 0.44
N ASP A 93 12.06 2.12 -0.77
CA ASP A 93 12.92 1.91 -1.92
C ASP A 93 13.44 3.24 -2.47
N LYS A 94 14.72 3.54 -2.19
CA LYS A 94 15.41 4.75 -2.66
C LYS A 94 15.53 4.84 -4.19
N THR A 95 15.30 3.75 -4.92
CA THR A 95 15.31 3.74 -6.38
C THR A 95 14.01 4.26 -6.99
N ILE A 96 12.95 4.44 -6.19
CA ILE A 96 11.66 4.98 -6.64
C ILE A 96 11.65 6.50 -6.44
N PRO A 97 11.47 7.31 -7.50
CA PRO A 97 11.36 8.75 -7.36
C PRO A 97 10.19 9.16 -6.46
N LYS A 98 10.38 10.24 -5.70
CA LYS A 98 9.32 10.79 -4.83
C LYS A 98 8.08 11.25 -5.62
N THR A 99 8.23 11.62 -6.89
CA THR A 99 7.13 11.99 -7.78
C THR A 99 6.21 10.79 -8.05
N VAL A 100 6.79 9.64 -8.40
CA VAL A 100 6.09 8.36 -8.57
C VAL A 100 5.40 7.92 -7.28
N MET A 101 6.09 8.07 -6.14
CA MET A 101 5.49 7.78 -4.83
C MET A 101 4.24 8.64 -4.56
N LYS A 102 4.32 9.95 -4.87
CA LYS A 102 3.19 10.86 -4.71
C LYS A 102 2.04 10.47 -5.63
N GLU A 103 2.32 10.05 -6.86
CA GLU A 103 1.30 9.63 -7.82
C GLU A 103 0.53 8.40 -7.34
N ILE A 104 1.24 7.37 -6.86
CA ILE A 104 0.64 6.15 -6.32
C ILE A 104 -0.23 6.47 -5.09
N PHE A 105 0.30 7.22 -4.13
CA PHE A 105 -0.34 7.43 -2.83
C PHE A 105 -1.16 8.73 -2.72
N TYR A 106 -1.40 9.43 -3.83
CA TYR A 106 -2.09 10.72 -3.84
C TYR A 106 -3.49 10.64 -3.22
N ASP A 107 -4.30 9.69 -3.68
CA ASP A 107 -5.70 9.55 -3.27
C ASP A 107 -5.80 9.19 -1.78
N THR A 108 -4.95 8.27 -1.33
CA THR A 108 -4.83 7.89 0.09
C THR A 108 -4.44 9.10 0.96
N ALA A 109 -3.53 9.95 0.47
CA ALA A 109 -3.12 11.16 1.19
C ALA A 109 -4.27 12.19 1.27
N GLN A 110 -5.03 12.37 0.19
CA GLN A 110 -6.20 13.27 0.18
C GLN A 110 -7.30 12.77 1.12
N GLU A 111 -7.60 11.47 1.09
CA GLU A 111 -8.62 10.88 1.95
C GLU A 111 -8.23 11.00 3.44
N THR A 112 -6.95 10.75 3.76
CA THR A 112 -6.42 10.94 5.12
C THR A 112 -6.53 12.40 5.57
N LYS A 113 -6.21 13.36 4.69
CA LYS A 113 -6.32 14.79 4.98
C LYS A 113 -7.78 15.19 5.22
N LYS A 114 -8.71 14.68 4.41
CA LYS A 114 -10.15 14.94 4.57
C LYS A 114 -10.66 14.42 5.91
N LYS A 115 -10.38 13.16 6.26
CA LYS A 115 -10.76 12.56 7.55
C LYS A 115 -10.23 13.38 8.74
N LYS A 116 -8.94 13.75 8.73
CA LYS A 116 -8.35 14.61 9.78
C LYS A 116 -9.03 15.96 9.90
N ASN A 117 -9.38 16.59 8.78
CA ASN A 117 -10.09 17.87 8.78
C ASN A 117 -11.51 17.74 9.33
N GLU A 118 -12.22 16.66 9.00
CA GLU A 118 -13.55 16.35 9.52
C GLU A 118 -13.52 16.11 11.03
N GLU A 119 -12.58 15.28 11.51
CA GLU A 119 -12.37 15.06 12.94
C GLU A 119 -12.06 16.36 13.69
N ALA A 120 -11.19 17.22 13.13
CA ALA A 120 -10.85 18.51 13.72
C ALA A 120 -12.06 19.45 13.79
N ARG A 121 -12.92 19.46 12.76
CA ARG A 121 -14.16 20.23 12.74
C ARG A 121 -15.16 19.71 13.77
N GLU A 122 -15.30 18.41 13.91
CA GLU A 122 -16.18 17.79 14.90
C GLU A 122 -15.74 18.10 16.32
N ARG A 123 -14.43 18.00 16.62
CA ARG A 123 -13.86 18.38 17.91
C ARG A 123 -14.17 19.85 18.24
N ARG A 124 -13.93 20.77 17.29
CA ARG A 124 -14.25 22.20 17.46
C ARG A 124 -15.74 22.43 17.72
N ARG A 125 -16.62 21.70 17.03
CA ARG A 125 -18.07 21.79 17.22
C ARG A 125 -18.48 21.33 18.62
N LYS A 126 -17.94 20.19 19.10
CA LYS A 126 -18.20 19.70 20.46
C LYS A 126 -17.74 20.71 21.52
N THR A 127 -16.50 21.19 21.43
CA THR A 127 -15.98 22.22 22.34
C THR A 127 -16.80 23.52 22.31
N ASN A 128 -17.26 23.98 21.13
CA ASN A 128 -18.08 25.18 21.04
C ASN A 128 -19.47 24.98 21.68
N ASN A 129 -20.08 23.81 21.49
CA ASN A 129 -21.36 23.47 22.11
C ASN A 129 -21.21 23.40 23.64
N GLU A 130 -20.17 22.73 24.15
CA GLU A 130 -19.88 22.68 25.59
C GLU A 130 -19.70 24.08 26.19
N LEU A 131 -18.96 24.96 25.51
CA LEU A 131 -18.78 26.34 25.95
C LEU A 131 -20.10 27.12 25.98
N ARG A 132 -20.96 26.94 24.97
CA ARG A 132 -22.30 27.57 24.94
C ARG A 132 -23.18 27.11 26.09
N GLU A 133 -23.18 25.82 26.41
CA GLU A 133 -23.93 25.27 27.54
C GLU A 133 -23.45 25.83 28.88
N LEU A 134 -22.15 26.07 29.06
CA LEU A 134 -21.61 26.71 30.27
C LEU A 134 -22.06 28.17 30.39
N LEU A 135 -21.99 28.93 29.29
CA LEU A 135 -22.37 30.36 29.27
C LEU A 135 -23.86 30.61 29.52
N ILE A 136 -24.73 29.63 29.29
CA ILE A 136 -26.18 29.74 29.54
C ILE A 136 -26.52 29.45 31.01
N ARG A 137 -25.61 28.81 31.77
CA ARG A 137 -25.83 28.41 33.18
C ARG A 137 -25.38 29.45 34.21
N GLU A 138 -24.62 30.46 33.82
CA GLU A 138 -24.28 31.65 34.62
C GLU A 138 -25.25 32.80 34.35
#